data_AF-A0A6J0KQ18-F1
#
_entry.id   AF-A0A6J0KQ18-F1
#
_cell.length_a   1.000
_cell.length_b   1.000
_cell.length_c   1.000
_cell.angle_alpha   90.00
_cell.angle_beta   90.00
_cell.angle_gamma   90.00
#
_symmetry.space_group_name_H-M   'P 1'
#
loop_
_entity.id
_entity.type
_entity.pdbx_description
1 polymer ?
#
loop_
_entity_poly.entity_id
_entity_poly.type
_entity_poly.pdbx_seq_one_letter_code
_entity_poly.pdbx_strand_id
1 'polypeptide(L)'
;MAEAVSAKTPSLSEQYHLENEVKQVKEDPSDKNTSEETPDEITLKTAPADFRFPTTNQTRHCFTRYIEYHRCVAAKGDDAPECDKFAKFYRSLCPSEWVDRWNEQRENGTFPGPL
;
A
#
# COMPACT_ATOMS: atom_id res chain seq x y z
N MET A 1 -21.61 -45.90 -17.18
CA MET A 1 -22.52 -44.79 -17.53
C MET A 1 -21.97 -43.57 -16.82
N ALA A 2 -21.41 -42.59 -17.56
CA ALA A 2 -20.93 -41.34 -16.99
C ALA A 2 -21.69 -40.23 -17.71
N GLU A 3 -22.53 -39.51 -16.96
CA GLU A 3 -23.32 -38.39 -17.47
C GLU A 3 -22.44 -37.14 -17.58
N ALA A 4 -22.42 -36.51 -18.75
CA ALA A 4 -21.72 -35.26 -18.99
C ALA A 4 -22.60 -34.09 -18.53
N VAL A 5 -22.18 -33.36 -17.49
CA VAL A 5 -22.79 -32.08 -17.12
C VAL A 5 -22.36 -31.03 -18.15
N SER A 6 -23.31 -30.62 -18.99
CA SER A 6 -23.17 -29.56 -19.99
C SER A 6 -23.09 -28.21 -19.30
N ALA A 7 -21.88 -27.64 -19.16
CA ALA A 7 -21.68 -26.29 -18.65
C ALA A 7 -22.16 -25.28 -19.70
N LYS A 8 -23.32 -24.66 -19.47
CA LYS A 8 -23.88 -23.64 -20.35
C LYS A 8 -23.16 -22.32 -20.09
N THR A 9 -22.35 -21.87 -21.04
CA THR A 9 -21.76 -20.51 -21.04
C THR A 9 -22.88 -19.46 -21.01
N PRO A 10 -22.84 -18.49 -20.09
CA PRO A 10 -23.82 -17.42 -20.02
C PRO A 10 -23.81 -16.59 -21.31
N SER A 11 -24.99 -16.12 -21.69
CA SER A 11 -25.18 -15.34 -22.91
C SER A 11 -24.50 -13.97 -22.81
N LEU A 12 -24.15 -13.41 -23.97
CA LEU A 12 -23.55 -12.07 -24.09
C LEU A 12 -24.41 -10.99 -23.39
N SER A 13 -25.74 -11.15 -23.42
CA SER A 13 -26.67 -10.25 -22.74
C SER A 13 -26.58 -10.34 -21.21
N GLU A 14 -26.33 -11.52 -20.65
CA GLU A 14 -26.18 -11.70 -19.19
C GLU A 14 -24.85 -11.10 -18.71
N GLN A 15 -23.77 -11.22 -19.48
CA GLN A 15 -22.51 -10.54 -19.18
C GLN A 15 -22.68 -9.01 -19.16
N TYR A 16 -23.43 -8.46 -20.11
CA TYR A 16 -23.64 -7.01 -20.22
C TYR A 16 -24.46 -6.43 -19.05
N HIS A 17 -25.41 -7.20 -18.49
CA HIS A 17 -26.17 -6.77 -17.31
C HIS A 17 -25.28 -6.73 -16.06
N LEU A 18 -24.45 -7.75 -15.86
CA LEU A 18 -23.48 -7.79 -14.75
C LEU A 18 -22.47 -6.63 -14.82
N GLU A 19 -21.94 -6.32 -16.00
CA GLU A 19 -21.02 -5.18 -16.17
C GLU A 19 -21.68 -3.83 -15.90
N ASN A 20 -22.96 -3.67 -16.23
CA ASN A 20 -23.71 -2.45 -15.95
C ASN A 20 -24.03 -2.30 -14.45
N GLU A 21 -24.36 -3.39 -13.75
CA GLU A 21 -24.50 -3.39 -12.30
C GLU A 21 -23.17 -3.02 -11.62
N VAL A 22 -22.04 -3.54 -12.10
CA VAL A 22 -20.70 -3.23 -11.57
C VAL A 22 -20.31 -1.76 -11.81
N LYS A 23 -20.72 -1.16 -12.93
CA LYS A 23 -20.47 0.27 -13.21
C LYS A 23 -21.31 1.19 -12.33
N GLN A 24 -22.54 0.82 -11.98
CA GLN A 24 -23.41 1.64 -11.14
C GLN A 24 -22.92 1.78 -9.68
N VAL A 25 -22.01 0.92 -9.22
CA VAL A 25 -21.51 0.89 -7.83
C VAL A 25 -20.24 1.73 -7.63
N LYS A 26 -19.60 2.24 -8.68
CA LYS A 26 -18.27 2.88 -8.56
C LYS A 26 -18.21 4.34 -9.02
N GLU A 27 -19.11 5.18 -8.52
CA GLU A 27 -18.91 6.63 -8.54
C GLU A 27 -19.51 7.28 -7.27
N ASP A 28 -18.69 7.49 -6.24
CA ASP A 28 -18.82 8.67 -5.37
C ASP A 28 -17.48 9.00 -4.66
N PRO A 29 -16.98 10.26 -4.69
CA PRO A 29 -15.73 10.69 -4.09
C PRO A 29 -15.93 11.31 -2.69
N SER A 30 -15.25 10.82 -1.65
CA SER A 30 -15.11 11.61 -0.42
C SER A 30 -14.00 11.13 0.51
N ASP A 31 -12.94 11.94 0.62
CA ASP A 31 -12.00 11.94 1.74
C ASP A 31 -12.74 12.24 3.05
N LYS A 32 -12.84 11.26 3.97
CA LYS A 32 -12.95 11.51 5.42
C LYS A 32 -12.29 10.39 6.21
N ASN A 33 -11.33 10.78 7.07
CA ASN A 33 -10.91 10.00 8.22
C ASN A 33 -12.12 9.75 9.13
N THR A 34 -12.47 8.49 9.35
CA THR A 34 -13.15 8.02 10.57
C THR A 34 -12.66 6.61 10.84
N SER A 35 -12.02 6.44 12.00
CA SER A 35 -11.78 5.16 12.65
C SER A 35 -13.12 4.56 13.08
N GLU A 36 -13.55 3.49 12.42
CA GLU A 36 -14.67 2.66 12.87
C GLU A 36 -14.27 1.20 12.60
N GLU A 37 -13.97 0.47 13.68
CA GLU A 37 -13.72 -0.97 13.63
C GLU A 37 -15.05 -1.69 13.38
N THR A 38 -15.31 -2.02 12.12
CA THR A 38 -16.14 -3.15 11.73
C THR A 38 -15.20 -4.33 11.43
N PRO A 39 -15.61 -5.59 11.68
CA PRO A 39 -14.77 -6.75 11.43
C PRO A 39 -14.45 -6.89 9.93
N ASP A 40 -13.26 -6.39 9.60
CA ASP A 40 -12.33 -6.68 8.51
C ASP A 40 -12.86 -6.73 7.07
N GLU A 41 -13.38 -5.59 6.58
CA GLU A 41 -13.24 -5.30 5.14
C GLU A 41 -11.78 -4.91 4.85
N ILE A 42 -10.99 -5.86 4.35
CA ILE A 42 -9.58 -5.66 3.98
C ILE A 42 -9.50 -4.59 2.89
N THR A 43 -9.28 -3.34 3.31
CA THR A 43 -9.09 -2.23 2.38
C THR A 43 -7.69 -2.34 1.78
N LEU A 44 -7.61 -2.81 0.53
CA LEU A 44 -6.37 -2.95 -0.24
C LEU A 44 -5.82 -1.56 -0.63
N LYS A 45 -5.04 -0.95 0.27
CA LYS A 45 -4.32 0.31 0.03
C LYS A 45 -2.81 0.08 0.14
N THR A 46 -2.05 0.76 -0.72
CA THR A 46 -0.59 0.74 -0.73
C THR A 46 -0.03 2.15 -0.89
N ALA A 47 1.29 2.30 -0.88
CA ALA A 47 1.96 3.57 -1.06
C ALA A 47 1.55 4.23 -2.41
N PRO A 48 1.24 5.54 -2.41
CA PRO A 48 0.89 6.26 -3.63
C PRO A 48 2.11 6.41 -4.55
N ALA A 49 1.85 6.62 -5.85
CA ALA A 49 2.88 6.95 -6.81
C ALA A 49 3.53 8.31 -6.48
N ASP A 50 4.86 8.35 -6.42
CA ASP A 50 5.62 9.58 -6.18
C ASP A 50 6.25 10.04 -7.49
N PHE A 51 5.82 11.21 -7.99
CA PHE A 51 6.31 11.78 -9.24
C PHE A 51 7.81 12.12 -9.24
N ARG A 52 8.45 12.19 -8.06
CA ARG A 52 9.91 12.35 -7.95
C ARG A 52 10.67 11.10 -8.44
N PHE A 53 10.01 9.94 -8.48
CA PHE A 53 10.60 8.65 -8.85
C PHE A 53 9.82 7.99 -10.01
N PRO A 54 9.85 8.56 -11.24
CA PRO A 54 9.07 8.05 -12.37
C PRO A 54 9.65 6.79 -13.01
N THR A 55 10.87 6.39 -12.62
CA THR A 55 11.58 5.25 -13.21
C THR A 55 11.16 3.93 -12.56
N THR A 56 11.33 2.82 -13.26
CA THR A 56 11.09 1.46 -12.72
C THR A 56 11.98 1.12 -11.51
N ASN A 57 13.16 1.74 -11.38
CA ASN A 57 14.02 1.55 -10.22
C ASN A 57 13.48 2.30 -8.99
N GLN A 58 12.88 1.55 -8.06
CA GLN A 58 12.27 2.09 -6.82
C GLN A 58 13.23 2.11 -5.61
N THR A 59 14.52 1.76 -5.78
CA THR A 59 15.50 1.75 -4.68
C THR A 59 15.62 3.10 -3.99
N ARG A 60 15.68 4.20 -4.77
CA ARG A 60 15.73 5.55 -4.20
C ARG A 60 14.42 5.98 -3.55
N HIS A 61 13.28 5.50 -4.05
CA HIS A 61 11.97 5.77 -3.45
C HIS A 61 11.89 5.11 -2.07
N CYS A 62 12.21 3.82 -1.98
CA CYS A 62 12.28 3.09 -0.71
C CYS A 62 13.20 3.80 0.30
N PHE A 63 14.44 4.09 -0.10
CA PHE A 63 15.41 4.75 0.79
C PHE A 63 14.92 6.12 1.27
N THR A 64 14.32 6.91 0.39
CA THR A 64 13.79 8.24 0.76
C THR A 64 12.67 8.12 1.78
N ARG A 65 11.73 7.18 1.61
CA ARG A 65 10.63 6.98 2.58
C ARG A 65 11.11 6.49 3.94
N TYR A 66 12.13 5.63 3.96
CA TYR A 66 12.77 5.16 5.19
C TYR A 66 13.40 6.33 5.97
N ILE A 67 14.14 7.19 5.27
CA ILE A 67 14.73 8.40 5.87
C ILE A 67 13.65 9.38 6.36
N GLU A 68 12.61 9.63 5.56
CA GLU A 68 11.50 10.52 5.93
C GLU A 68 10.79 10.06 7.22
N TYR A 69 10.56 8.75 7.37
CA TYR A 69 10.00 8.19 8.61
C TYR A 69 10.89 8.48 9.81
N HIS A 70 12.19 8.16 9.71
CA HIS A 70 13.08 8.32 10.85
C HIS A 70 13.41 9.76 11.19
N ARG A 71 13.42 10.66 10.20
CA ARG A 71 13.47 12.12 10.46
C ARG A 71 12.22 12.60 11.17
N CYS A 72 11.05 12.09 10.79
CA CYS A 72 9.79 12.40 11.45
C CYS A 72 9.84 11.97 12.92
N VAL A 73 10.27 10.74 13.18
CA VAL A 73 10.44 10.19 14.53
C VAL A 73 11.45 11.01 15.35
N ALA A 74 12.59 11.38 14.77
CA ALA A 74 13.60 12.19 15.45
C ALA A 74 13.10 13.61 15.80
N ALA A 75 12.26 14.21 14.95
CA ALA A 75 11.74 15.56 15.14
C ALA A 75 10.50 15.64 16.03
N LYS A 76 9.61 14.65 15.96
CA LYS A 76 8.29 14.69 16.62
C LYS A 76 8.11 13.66 17.74
N GLY A 77 8.96 12.65 17.82
CA GLY A 77 8.79 11.50 18.70
C GLY A 77 8.06 10.32 18.03
N ASP A 78 8.13 9.16 18.65
CA ASP A 78 7.63 7.88 18.11
C ASP A 78 6.10 7.83 17.94
N ASP A 79 5.34 8.62 18.72
CA ASP A 79 3.87 8.55 18.78
C ASP A 79 3.14 9.54 17.85
N ALA A 80 3.84 10.22 16.94
CA ALA A 80 3.21 11.17 16.04
C ALA A 80 2.45 10.44 14.90
N PRO A 81 1.13 10.64 14.75
CA PRO A 81 0.32 9.97 13.72
C PRO A 81 0.70 10.39 12.29
N GLU A 82 1.46 11.49 12.14
CA GLU A 82 2.02 11.85 10.84
C GLU A 82 3.17 10.93 10.42
N CYS A 83 3.92 10.36 11.38
CA CYS A 83 5.03 9.46 11.10
C CYS A 83 4.53 8.07 10.66
N ASP A 84 3.36 7.64 11.14
CA ASP A 84 2.73 6.36 10.75
C ASP A 84 2.46 6.25 9.25
N LYS A 85 2.16 7.37 8.58
CA LYS A 85 1.97 7.39 7.13
C LYS A 85 3.25 6.99 6.40
N PHE A 86 4.38 7.57 6.82
CA PHE A 86 5.69 7.20 6.28
C PHE A 86 6.05 5.76 6.64
N ALA A 87 5.63 5.31 7.83
CA ALA A 87 5.85 3.94 8.27
C ALA A 87 5.15 2.90 7.39
N LYS A 88 3.91 3.18 6.99
CA LYS A 88 3.19 2.35 6.01
C LYS A 88 3.89 2.36 4.65
N PHE A 89 4.34 3.53 4.18
CA PHE A 89 4.94 3.64 2.85
C PHE A 89 6.28 2.92 2.71
N TYR A 90 7.22 3.07 3.65
CA TYR A 90 8.49 2.36 3.53
C TYR A 90 8.31 0.84 3.67
N ARG A 91 7.38 0.37 4.52
CA ARG A 91 7.07 -1.06 4.66
C ARG A 91 6.47 -1.67 3.39
N SER A 92 5.70 -0.91 2.62
CA SER A 92 5.14 -1.38 1.34
C SER A 92 6.13 -1.32 0.17
N LEU A 93 7.13 -0.44 0.22
CA LEU A 93 8.07 -0.21 -0.89
C LEU A 93 9.41 -0.93 -0.73
N CYS A 94 9.88 -1.07 0.51
CA CYS A 94 11.20 -1.63 0.81
C CYS A 94 11.13 -3.15 1.04
N PRO A 95 12.09 -3.92 0.50
CA PRO A 95 12.30 -5.29 0.95
C PRO A 95 12.62 -5.31 2.45
N SER A 96 12.03 -6.24 3.22
CA SER A 96 12.26 -6.33 4.66
C SER A 96 13.74 -6.48 5.01
N GLU A 97 14.48 -7.30 4.27
CA GLU A 97 15.92 -7.50 4.45
C GLU A 97 16.73 -6.18 4.41
N TRP A 98 16.31 -5.23 3.58
CA TRP A 98 16.99 -3.93 3.49
C TRP A 98 16.71 -3.07 4.70
N VAL A 99 15.46 -3.07 5.15
CA VAL A 99 15.02 -2.34 6.35
C VAL A 99 15.75 -2.88 7.57
N ASP A 100 15.82 -4.21 7.73
CA ASP A 100 16.46 -4.86 8.87
C ASP A 100 17.96 -4.50 8.92
N ARG A 101 18.66 -4.61 7.79
CA ARG A 101 20.08 -4.21 7.70
C ARG A 101 20.30 -2.73 8.02
N TRP A 102 19.41 -1.83 7.57
CA TRP A 102 19.51 -0.42 7.90
C TRP A 102 19.22 -0.14 9.38
N ASN A 103 18.29 -0.89 9.99
CA ASN A 103 18.01 -0.80 11.43
C ASN A 103 19.25 -1.22 12.25
N GLU A 104 19.90 -2.32 11.90
CA GLU A 104 21.16 -2.74 12.54
C GLU A 104 22.26 -1.68 12.37
N GLN A 105 22.41 -1.12 11.16
CA GLN A 105 23.40 -0.06 10.91
C GLN A 105 23.12 1.19 11.75
N ARG A 106 21.86 1.53 11.99
CA ARG A 106 21.45 2.65 12.84
C ARG A 106 21.74 2.39 14.30
N GLU A 107 21.39 1.22 14.81
CA GLU A 107 21.67 0.82 16.20
C GLU A 107 23.19 0.81 16.47
N ASN A 108 23.98 0.39 15.47
CA ASN A 108 25.43 0.42 15.52
C ASN A 108 26.05 1.81 15.23
N GLY A 109 25.25 2.83 14.88
CA GLY A 109 25.74 4.18 14.56
C GLY A 109 26.56 4.27 13.26
N THR A 110 26.47 3.27 12.38
CA THR A 110 27.23 3.18 11.11
C THR A 110 26.40 3.54 9.88
N PHE A 111 25.17 4.00 10.07
CA PHE A 111 24.26 4.31 8.97
C PHE A 111 24.75 5.52 8.16
N PRO A 112 24.99 5.39 6.83
CA PRO A 112 25.57 6.45 6.02
C PRO A 112 24.54 7.49 5.53
N GLY A 113 23.26 7.32 5.85
CA GLY A 113 22.19 8.20 5.40
C GLY A 113 21.91 9.37 6.35
N PRO A 114 21.33 10.47 5.84
CA PRO A 114 21.07 11.67 6.62
C PRO A 114 19.79 11.51 7.46
N LEU A 115 19.93 11.05 8.71
CA LEU A 115 18.88 10.91 9.71
C LEU A 115 18.68 12.19 10.52
#